data_AF-A0A4S4EE70-F1
#
_entry.id   AF-A0A4S4EE70-F1
#
_cell.length_a   1.000
_cell.length_b   1.000
_cell.length_c   1.000
_cell.angle_alpha   90.00
_cell.angle_beta   90.00
_cell.angle_gamma   90.00
#
_symmetry.space_group_name_H-M   'P 1'
#
loop_
_entity.id
_entity.type
_entity.pdbx_description
1 polymer ?
#
loop_
_entity_poly.entity_id
_entity_poly.type
_entity_poly.pdbx_seq_one_letter_code
_entity_poly.pdbx_strand_id
1 'polypeptide(L)'
;MDGHSLPPPFHTRDFNLQHQFHHHHHQQQQQQQQQNSEDEHSGTSGLNMGGLKRDRDESNHHDKTNGGGGGSEGSGGTGEGDMNRRPRGRPAGSKNKPKPPIIINRDSANALRTHVMEIADGCDVAESVAAFARRRQRGVCILSGTGTVTNVTLRQPASPGAVVTLHGRFEILSLAGSVLPPPAPPAATGLTIYLAGGQGQVVGGGVVGALLTKERW
;
A
#
# COMPACT_ATOMS: atom_id res chain seq x y z
N MET A 1 28.42 3.98 50.10
CA MET A 1 27.68 5.10 49.46
C MET A 1 27.87 4.89 47.98
N ASP A 2 27.09 3.97 47.44
CA ASP A 2 27.34 3.41 46.11
C ASP A 2 26.42 4.11 45.12
N GLY A 3 27.02 4.93 44.27
CA GLY A 3 26.33 5.76 43.29
C GLY A 3 25.79 4.91 42.14
N HIS A 4 24.47 4.85 42.02
CA HIS A 4 23.79 4.28 40.85
C HIS A 4 23.91 5.26 39.67
N SER A 5 24.60 4.83 38.61
CA SER A 5 24.71 5.55 37.34
C SER A 5 23.37 5.53 36.59
N LEU A 6 22.95 6.70 36.11
CA LEU A 6 21.74 6.87 35.30
C LEU A 6 21.92 6.30 33.88
N PRO A 7 20.86 5.79 33.24
CA PRO A 7 20.92 5.29 31.87
C PRO A 7 21.22 6.42 30.88
N PRO A 8 21.94 6.13 29.78
CA PRO A 8 22.28 7.13 28.78
C PRO A 8 21.02 7.64 28.03
N PRO A 9 21.02 8.91 27.61
CA PRO A 9 19.89 9.49 26.88
C PRO A 9 19.75 8.88 25.49
N PHE A 10 18.49 8.66 25.08
CA PHE A 10 18.14 8.15 23.76
C PHE A 10 18.52 9.15 22.66
N HIS A 11 19.37 8.72 21.73
CA HIS A 11 19.75 9.50 20.55
C HIS A 11 18.73 9.29 19.42
N THR A 12 18.08 10.36 18.97
CA THR A 12 17.09 10.37 17.88
C THR A 12 17.69 10.15 16.49
N ARG A 13 19.00 9.90 16.37
CA ARG A 13 19.68 9.73 15.07
C ARG A 13 19.37 8.40 14.39
N ASP A 14 18.89 7.39 15.12
CA ASP A 14 18.63 6.06 14.57
C ASP A 14 17.32 5.96 13.78
N PHE A 15 16.35 6.87 14.01
CA PHE A 15 15.13 6.93 13.22
C PHE A 15 15.37 7.39 11.77
N ASN A 16 16.41 8.20 11.54
CA ASN A 16 16.66 8.77 10.22
C ASN A 16 17.31 7.75 9.28
N LEU A 17 18.15 6.84 9.79
CA LEU A 17 18.75 5.78 8.96
C LEU A 17 17.68 4.82 8.41
N GLN A 18 16.74 4.37 9.25
CA GLN A 18 15.67 3.47 8.80
C GLN A 18 14.75 4.12 7.76
N HIS A 19 14.49 5.44 7.89
CA HIS A 19 13.71 6.20 6.91
C HIS A 19 14.47 6.36 5.58
N GLN A 20 15.78 6.55 5.64
CA GLN A 20 16.62 6.67 4.46
C GLN A 20 16.70 5.35 3.66
N PHE A 21 16.78 4.19 4.35
CA PHE A 21 16.78 2.88 3.68
C PHE A 21 15.44 2.57 2.98
N HIS A 22 14.31 2.88 3.61
CA HIS A 22 13.00 2.66 2.97
C HIS A 22 12.78 3.57 1.76
N HIS A 23 13.24 4.82 1.84
CA HIS A 23 13.12 5.76 0.72
C HIS A 23 14.01 5.38 -0.46
N HIS A 24 15.22 4.85 -0.19
CA HIS A 24 16.14 4.41 -1.24
C HIS A 24 15.67 3.11 -1.93
N HIS A 25 15.12 2.17 -1.17
CA HIS A 25 14.61 0.92 -1.75
C HIS A 25 13.35 1.14 -2.62
N HIS A 26 12.46 2.05 -2.20
CA HIS A 26 11.29 2.43 -3.01
C HIS A 26 11.70 3.17 -4.29
N GLN A 27 12.76 3.99 -4.23
CA GLN A 27 13.29 4.70 -5.40
C GLN A 27 13.98 3.73 -6.39
N GLN A 28 14.63 2.68 -5.89
CA GLN A 28 15.29 1.69 -6.73
C GLN A 28 14.29 0.75 -7.45
N GLN A 29 13.14 0.44 -6.82
CA GLN A 29 12.05 -0.29 -7.50
C GLN A 29 11.35 0.53 -8.60
N GLN A 30 11.23 1.85 -8.45
CA GLN A 30 10.68 2.70 -9.52
C GLN A 30 11.62 2.81 -10.74
N GLN A 31 12.94 2.76 -10.56
CA GLN A 31 13.89 2.75 -11.68
C GLN A 31 13.87 1.43 -12.47
N GLN A 32 13.67 0.28 -11.82
CA GLN A 32 13.54 -1.00 -12.53
C GLN A 32 12.24 -1.13 -13.33
N GLN A 33 11.15 -0.50 -12.89
CA GLN A 33 9.92 -0.44 -13.70
C GLN A 33 10.03 0.48 -14.92
N GLN A 34 10.88 1.50 -14.89
CA GLN A 34 11.11 2.39 -16.04
C GLN A 34 12.04 1.75 -17.09
N GLN A 35 13.10 1.03 -16.68
CA GLN A 35 13.95 0.31 -17.63
C GLN A 35 13.20 -0.80 -18.37
N ASN A 36 12.22 -1.44 -17.73
CA ASN A 36 11.40 -2.46 -18.38
C ASN A 36 10.36 -1.88 -19.37
N SER A 37 10.23 -0.55 -19.46
CA SER A 37 9.36 0.14 -20.43
C SER A 37 10.10 0.80 -21.59
N GLU A 38 11.44 0.72 -21.63
CA GLU A 38 12.25 1.42 -22.64
C GLU A 38 12.68 0.53 -23.84
N ASP A 39 12.22 -0.71 -23.92
CA ASP A 39 12.30 -1.53 -25.15
C ASP A 39 11.15 -1.24 -26.15
N GLU A 40 10.19 -0.37 -25.79
CA GLU A 40 9.20 0.13 -26.75
C GLU A 40 9.24 1.66 -26.86
N HIS A 41 9.83 2.12 -27.96
CA HIS A 41 9.77 3.45 -28.55
C HIS A 41 10.76 4.49 -28.05
N SER A 42 11.95 4.40 -28.66
CA SER A 42 12.86 5.51 -28.92
C SER A 42 12.12 6.77 -29.40
N GLY A 43 12.50 7.93 -28.84
CA GLY A 43 12.65 9.14 -29.65
C GLY A 43 12.06 10.45 -29.12
N THR A 44 12.79 11.09 -28.21
CA THR A 44 13.09 12.56 -28.11
C THR A 44 11.92 13.54 -27.93
N SER A 45 11.75 14.19 -26.77
CA SER A 45 12.48 15.36 -26.22
C SER A 45 11.83 16.71 -26.56
N GLY A 46 11.67 17.55 -25.54
CA GLY A 46 10.77 18.70 -25.51
C GLY A 46 11.26 20.00 -26.18
N LEU A 47 10.43 21.04 -26.09
CA LEU A 47 10.67 22.26 -25.31
C LEU A 47 9.48 23.23 -25.44
N ASN A 48 9.23 23.93 -24.34
CA ASN A 48 8.26 25.00 -24.14
C ASN A 48 8.87 26.31 -24.67
N MET A 49 8.13 27.16 -25.40
CA MET A 49 8.22 28.64 -25.36
C MET A 49 7.17 29.26 -26.29
N GLY A 50 6.42 30.24 -25.76
CA GLY A 50 5.41 30.99 -26.49
C GLY A 50 5.96 32.21 -27.23
N GLY A 51 5.09 32.79 -28.05
CA GLY A 51 5.09 34.22 -28.38
C GLY A 51 5.70 34.65 -29.72
N LEU A 52 4.87 35.40 -30.46
CA LEU A 52 5.19 36.47 -31.42
C LEU A 52 5.37 36.16 -32.91
N LYS A 53 4.38 36.66 -33.67
CA LYS A 53 4.43 37.35 -34.98
C LYS A 53 5.79 37.37 -35.70
N ARG A 54 5.81 36.96 -36.98
CA ARG A 54 5.97 37.85 -38.16
C ARG A 54 6.01 37.07 -39.47
N ASP A 55 5.53 37.78 -40.47
CA ASP A 55 5.53 37.52 -41.92
C ASP A 55 6.87 37.07 -42.50
N ARG A 56 6.80 36.49 -43.71
CA ARG A 56 7.58 36.89 -44.91
C ARG A 56 8.25 35.71 -45.65
N ASP A 57 7.64 35.42 -46.79
CA ASP A 57 8.16 35.13 -48.14
C ASP A 57 9.45 34.33 -48.43
N GLU A 58 9.41 33.76 -49.64
CA GLU A 58 10.45 33.22 -50.53
C GLU A 58 10.88 31.74 -50.49
N SER A 59 10.50 31.08 -51.59
CA SER A 59 11.38 30.45 -52.59
C SER A 59 12.46 29.47 -52.14
N ASN A 60 12.33 28.17 -52.48
CA ASN A 60 13.30 27.57 -53.41
C ASN A 60 12.86 26.25 -54.04
N HIS A 61 13.23 26.14 -55.32
CA HIS A 61 13.11 25.01 -56.25
C HIS A 61 13.75 23.71 -55.74
N HIS A 62 13.19 22.56 -56.12
CA HIS A 62 13.99 21.58 -56.87
C HIS A 62 13.14 20.66 -57.76
N ASP A 63 13.55 20.67 -59.02
CA ASP A 63 13.14 19.86 -60.17
C ASP A 63 13.31 18.35 -59.96
N LYS A 64 12.39 17.57 -60.53
CA LYS A 64 12.70 16.38 -61.36
C LYS A 64 11.43 15.77 -62.01
N THR A 65 11.23 16.15 -63.26
CA THR A 65 10.96 15.30 -64.44
C THR A 65 10.47 13.84 -64.24
N ASN A 66 9.33 13.48 -64.87
CA ASN A 66 9.28 12.70 -66.13
C ASN A 66 7.86 12.15 -66.39
N GLY A 67 7.45 12.06 -67.67
CA GLY A 67 6.52 11.02 -68.12
C GLY A 67 5.16 11.42 -68.73
N GLY A 68 5.17 12.07 -69.89
CA GLY A 68 4.44 11.66 -71.10
C GLY A 68 2.90 11.52 -71.15
N GLY A 69 2.28 12.35 -72.00
CA GLY A 69 1.48 11.83 -73.13
C GLY A 69 -0.03 12.16 -73.18
N GLY A 70 -0.44 12.85 -74.26
CA GLY A 70 -1.75 12.68 -74.91
C GLY A 70 -2.85 13.67 -74.54
N GLY A 71 -3.16 14.61 -75.43
CA GLY A 71 -4.13 15.69 -75.19
C GLY A 71 -5.59 15.37 -75.51
N SER A 72 -6.48 16.30 -75.16
CA SER A 72 -7.52 16.85 -76.03
C SER A 72 -8.23 18.01 -75.32
N GLU A 73 -8.82 18.89 -76.12
CA GLU A 73 -9.34 20.22 -75.82
C GLU A 73 -10.58 20.23 -74.92
N GLY A 74 -10.76 21.29 -74.13
CA GLY A 74 -11.96 21.46 -73.30
C GLY A 74 -12.00 22.80 -72.58
N SER A 75 -12.72 23.74 -73.21
CA SER A 75 -12.93 25.13 -72.84
C SER A 75 -13.58 25.37 -71.46
N GLY A 76 -13.14 26.44 -70.78
CA GLY A 76 -14.03 27.42 -70.13
C GLY A 76 -14.48 27.17 -68.68
N GLY A 77 -14.46 28.25 -67.90
CA GLY A 77 -15.48 28.47 -66.86
C GLY A 77 -14.99 28.52 -65.41
N THR A 78 -14.69 29.75 -64.97
CA THR A 78 -14.81 30.27 -63.60
C THR A 78 -15.89 29.61 -62.74
N GLY A 79 -15.54 29.20 -61.51
CA GLY A 79 -16.48 28.83 -60.47
C GLY A 79 -15.79 28.42 -59.17
N GLU A 80 -16.09 29.17 -58.12
CA GLU A 80 -15.74 29.03 -56.71
C GLU A 80 -15.55 27.59 -56.18
N GLY A 81 -14.59 27.41 -55.27
CA GLY A 81 -14.43 26.12 -54.59
C GLY A 81 -13.35 26.13 -53.51
N ASP A 82 -13.74 26.61 -52.34
CA ASP A 82 -13.28 26.21 -51.01
C ASP A 82 -11.91 25.54 -50.85
N MET A 83 -11.05 26.19 -50.06
CA MET A 83 -9.88 25.56 -49.46
C MET A 83 -10.31 24.37 -48.59
N ASN A 84 -10.29 23.16 -49.15
CA ASN A 84 -10.55 21.94 -48.41
C ASN A 84 -9.35 21.57 -47.52
N ARG A 85 -9.14 22.34 -46.44
CA ARG A 85 -8.26 21.93 -45.34
C ARG A 85 -8.90 20.74 -44.66
N ARG A 86 -8.33 19.55 -44.85
CA ARG A 86 -8.69 18.37 -44.06
C ARG A 86 -8.63 18.78 -42.57
N PRO A 87 -9.72 18.65 -41.81
CA PRO A 87 -9.72 19.04 -40.40
C PRO A 87 -8.74 18.13 -39.67
N ARG A 88 -7.56 18.66 -39.33
CA ARG A 88 -6.65 18.00 -38.39
C ARG A 88 -7.29 18.12 -37.02
N GLY A 89 -7.87 17.02 -36.59
CA GLY A 89 -8.53 16.87 -35.30
C GLY A 89 -9.12 15.49 -35.17
N ARG A 90 -9.37 15.09 -33.92
CA ARG A 90 -10.12 13.88 -33.60
C ARG A 90 -11.47 13.92 -34.33
N PRO A 91 -11.99 12.82 -34.90
CA PRO A 91 -13.21 12.81 -35.69
C PRO A 91 -14.35 13.59 -35.03
N ALA A 92 -15.09 14.39 -35.80
CA ALA A 92 -16.26 15.10 -35.31
C ALA A 92 -17.21 14.09 -34.64
N GLY A 93 -17.41 14.23 -33.33
CA GLY A 93 -18.19 13.29 -32.52
C GLY A 93 -17.40 12.50 -31.47
N SER A 94 -16.09 12.64 -31.39
CA SER A 94 -15.30 12.02 -30.32
C SER A 94 -15.46 12.76 -28.97
N LYS A 95 -16.67 12.75 -28.42
CA LYS A 95 -16.86 13.13 -27.02
C LYS A 95 -16.16 12.06 -26.18
N ASN A 96 -15.38 12.49 -25.18
CA ASN A 96 -14.94 11.59 -24.12
C ASN A 96 -16.19 10.99 -23.51
N LYS A 97 -16.53 9.75 -23.87
CA LYS A 97 -17.52 9.01 -23.12
C LYS A 97 -17.03 9.01 -21.68
N PRO A 98 -17.83 9.51 -20.70
CA PRO A 98 -17.44 9.39 -19.31
C PRO A 98 -17.11 7.92 -19.08
N LYS A 99 -15.92 7.65 -18.55
CA LYS A 99 -15.55 6.27 -18.19
C LYS A 99 -16.69 5.73 -17.34
N PRO A 100 -17.26 4.57 -17.69
CA PRO A 100 -18.35 4.01 -16.90
C PRO A 100 -17.91 3.97 -15.43
N PRO A 101 -18.77 4.40 -14.49
CA PRO A 101 -18.41 4.38 -13.08
C PRO A 101 -18.01 2.96 -12.72
N ILE A 102 -16.87 2.81 -12.04
CA ILE A 102 -16.45 1.52 -11.51
C ILE A 102 -17.39 1.21 -10.35
N ILE A 103 -18.45 0.46 -10.63
CA ILE A 103 -19.35 -0.05 -9.61
C ILE A 103 -18.65 -1.26 -9.01
N ILE A 104 -18.10 -1.12 -7.81
CA ILE A 104 -17.57 -2.24 -7.03
C ILE A 104 -18.76 -3.05 -6.49
N ASN A 105 -19.32 -3.92 -7.34
CA ASN A 105 -20.57 -4.66 -7.03
C ASN A 105 -20.33 -6.01 -6.33
N ARG A 106 -19.12 -6.27 -5.82
CA ARG A 106 -18.79 -7.50 -5.10
C ARG A 106 -17.76 -7.24 -4.00
N ASP A 107 -17.95 -7.89 -2.86
CA ASP A 107 -16.87 -8.13 -1.90
C ASP A 107 -15.68 -8.73 -2.65
N SER A 108 -14.55 -8.03 -2.65
CA SER A 108 -13.31 -8.58 -3.20
C SER A 108 -12.86 -9.77 -2.35
N ALA A 109 -12.10 -10.71 -2.92
CA ALA A 109 -11.59 -11.86 -2.17
C ALA A 109 -10.81 -11.44 -0.90
N ASN A 110 -10.22 -10.24 -0.93
CA ASN A 110 -9.42 -9.62 0.12
C ASN A 110 -10.21 -8.66 1.02
N ALA A 111 -11.54 -8.60 0.90
CA ALA A 111 -12.36 -7.77 1.78
C ALA A 111 -12.20 -8.23 3.24
N LEU A 112 -11.89 -7.27 4.12
CA LEU A 112 -11.84 -7.50 5.56
C LEU A 112 -13.26 -7.73 6.08
N ARG A 113 -13.40 -8.75 6.94
CA ARG A 113 -14.66 -9.07 7.61
C ARG A 113 -14.46 -8.94 9.11
N THR A 114 -15.32 -8.15 9.74
CA THR A 114 -15.33 -8.02 11.19
C THR A 114 -15.96 -9.27 11.81
N HIS A 115 -15.32 -9.78 12.85
CA HIS A 115 -15.80 -10.90 13.63
C HIS A 115 -15.78 -10.54 15.11
N VAL A 116 -16.81 -10.98 15.84
CA VAL A 116 -16.84 -10.97 17.30
C VAL A 116 -16.71 -12.41 17.76
N MET A 117 -15.76 -12.65 18.66
CA MET A 117 -15.48 -13.98 19.21
C MET A 117 -15.52 -13.91 20.72
N GLU A 118 -16.41 -14.69 21.32
CA GLU A 118 -16.44 -14.90 22.75
C GLU A 118 -15.58 -16.13 23.09
N ILE A 119 -14.77 -16.01 24.14
CA ILE A 119 -13.86 -17.07 24.58
C ILE A 119 -14.24 -17.43 26.01
N ALA A 120 -14.65 -18.67 26.21
CA ALA A 120 -15.12 -19.19 27.50
C ALA A 120 -14.02 -19.17 28.56
N ASP A 121 -14.39 -19.24 29.84
CA ASP A 121 -13.45 -19.35 30.99
C ASP A 121 -12.50 -20.55 30.82
N GLY A 122 -11.24 -20.36 31.20
CA GLY A 122 -10.21 -21.41 31.15
C GLY A 122 -9.71 -21.75 29.74
N CYS A 123 -10.21 -21.09 28.69
CA CYS A 123 -9.74 -21.28 27.33
C CYS A 123 -8.53 -20.40 27.01
N ASP A 124 -7.64 -20.90 26.16
CA ASP A 124 -6.51 -20.13 25.66
C ASP A 124 -6.95 -19.19 24.53
N VAL A 125 -6.67 -17.90 24.69
CA VAL A 125 -7.03 -16.86 23.70
C VAL A 125 -6.29 -17.06 22.38
N ALA A 126 -4.99 -17.29 22.42
CA ALA A 126 -4.17 -17.47 21.22
C ALA A 126 -4.58 -18.73 20.45
N GLU A 127 -4.82 -19.83 21.16
CA GLU A 127 -5.29 -21.08 20.55
C GLU A 127 -6.68 -20.93 19.94
N SER A 128 -7.59 -20.26 20.64
CA SER A 128 -8.96 -20.02 20.16
C SER A 128 -8.96 -19.23 18.85
N VAL A 129 -8.19 -18.13 18.79
CA VAL A 129 -8.05 -17.32 17.57
C VAL A 129 -7.35 -18.11 16.46
N ALA A 130 -6.32 -18.90 16.78
CA ALA A 130 -5.66 -19.76 15.80
C ALA A 130 -6.57 -20.88 15.25
N ALA A 131 -7.41 -21.47 16.09
CA ALA A 131 -8.42 -22.42 15.67
C ALA A 131 -9.45 -21.77 14.74
N PHE A 132 -9.87 -20.54 15.04
CA PHE A 132 -10.76 -19.77 14.16
C PHE A 132 -10.11 -19.48 12.79
N ALA A 133 -8.86 -18.99 12.78
CA ALA A 133 -8.11 -18.71 11.56
C ALA A 133 -7.97 -19.96 10.67
N ARG A 134 -7.64 -21.11 11.28
CA ARG A 134 -7.53 -22.41 10.59
C ARG A 134 -8.88 -22.88 10.03
N ARG A 135 -9.97 -22.80 10.81
CA ARG A 135 -11.30 -23.22 10.36
C ARG A 135 -11.81 -22.38 9.19
N ARG A 136 -11.43 -21.10 9.11
CA ARG A 136 -11.82 -20.19 8.04
C ARG A 136 -10.83 -20.10 6.88
N GLN A 137 -9.64 -20.69 7.02
CA GLN A 137 -8.53 -20.56 6.07
C GLN A 137 -8.25 -19.07 5.74
N ARG A 138 -8.27 -18.22 6.77
CA ARG A 138 -8.08 -16.77 6.67
C ARG A 138 -7.22 -16.24 7.80
N GLY A 139 -6.37 -15.26 7.49
CA GLY A 139 -5.65 -14.49 8.50
C GLY A 139 -6.61 -13.67 9.36
N VAL A 140 -6.28 -13.53 10.65
CA VAL A 140 -7.05 -12.77 11.63
C VAL A 140 -6.19 -11.65 12.17
N CYS A 141 -6.75 -10.45 12.23
CA CYS A 141 -6.17 -9.31 12.95
C CYS A 141 -7.10 -8.95 14.10
N ILE A 142 -6.54 -8.86 15.31
CA ILE A 142 -7.27 -8.47 16.51
C ILE A 142 -7.23 -6.94 16.60
N LEU A 143 -8.41 -6.32 16.46
CA LEU A 143 -8.56 -4.87 16.56
C LEU A 143 -8.66 -4.40 18.02
N SER A 144 -9.35 -5.20 18.85
CA SER A 144 -9.47 -4.99 20.29
C SER A 144 -9.88 -6.30 20.97
N GLY A 145 -9.67 -6.37 22.27
CA GLY A 145 -10.13 -7.45 23.12
C GLY A 145 -10.25 -6.96 24.55
N THR A 146 -11.29 -7.41 25.24
CA THR A 146 -11.54 -7.10 26.66
C THR A 146 -11.83 -8.40 27.39
N GLY A 147 -11.62 -8.39 28.69
CA GLY A 147 -11.83 -9.58 29.52
C GLY A 147 -10.81 -9.66 30.64
N THR A 148 -10.72 -10.81 31.25
CA THR A 148 -9.75 -11.07 32.32
C THR A 148 -8.98 -12.34 31.99
N VAL A 149 -7.70 -12.36 32.34
CA VAL A 149 -6.78 -13.49 32.14
C VAL A 149 -6.06 -13.83 33.44
N THR A 150 -5.46 -15.01 33.49
CA THR A 150 -4.69 -15.48 34.64
C THR A 150 -3.32 -16.04 34.23
N ASN A 151 -2.34 -15.92 35.13
CA ASN A 151 -1.00 -16.52 34.98
C ASN A 151 -0.33 -16.20 33.63
N VAL A 152 -0.12 -14.92 33.35
CA VAL A 152 0.32 -14.45 32.04
C VAL A 152 1.85 -14.42 31.95
N THR A 153 2.40 -14.96 30.88
CA THR A 153 3.82 -14.86 30.57
C THR A 153 4.05 -13.89 29.42
N LEU A 154 4.91 -12.89 29.67
CA LEU A 154 5.18 -11.79 28.74
C LEU A 154 6.66 -11.71 28.39
N ARG A 155 6.94 -11.45 27.12
CA ARG A 155 8.25 -10.99 26.64
C ARG A 155 8.32 -9.47 26.77
N GLN A 156 9.29 -8.99 27.55
CA GLN A 156 9.49 -7.57 27.82
C GLN A 156 10.25 -6.90 26.66
N PRO A 157 9.72 -5.82 26.05
CA PRO A 157 10.42 -5.12 24.97
C PRO A 157 11.68 -4.37 25.47
N ALA A 158 11.72 -4.00 26.75
CA ALA A 158 12.83 -3.24 27.35
C ALA A 158 14.09 -4.08 27.61
N SER A 159 14.03 -5.41 27.50
CA SER A 159 15.17 -6.29 27.70
C SER A 159 15.10 -7.47 26.72
N PRO A 160 15.97 -7.50 25.68
CA PRO A 160 15.97 -8.56 24.68
C PRO A 160 16.10 -9.94 25.34
N GLY A 161 15.10 -10.80 25.10
CA GLY A 161 15.07 -12.16 25.64
C GLY A 161 14.46 -12.30 27.03
N ALA A 162 14.21 -11.21 27.76
CA ALA A 162 13.58 -11.28 29.08
C ALA A 162 12.11 -11.72 28.97
N VAL A 163 11.79 -12.80 29.69
CA VAL A 163 10.44 -13.34 29.82
C VAL A 163 10.05 -13.25 31.30
N VAL A 164 8.89 -12.66 31.57
CA VAL A 164 8.35 -12.47 32.92
C VAL A 164 7.03 -13.22 33.02
N THR A 165 6.89 -14.05 34.05
CA THR A 165 5.62 -14.71 34.38
C THR A 165 4.96 -13.97 35.52
N LEU A 166 3.71 -13.56 35.30
CA LEU A 166 2.90 -12.80 36.22
C LEU A 166 1.79 -13.70 36.73
N HIS A 167 1.87 -14.05 38.01
CA HIS A 167 0.86 -14.87 38.67
C HIS A 167 -0.31 -14.05 39.17
N GLY A 168 -1.51 -14.63 39.11
CA GLY A 168 -2.75 -13.99 39.53
C GLY A 168 -3.63 -13.57 38.36
N ARG A 169 -4.66 -12.78 38.68
CA ARG A 169 -5.73 -12.35 37.77
C ARG A 169 -5.48 -10.92 37.29
N PHE A 170 -5.61 -10.71 35.99
CA PHE A 170 -5.36 -9.42 35.36
C PHE A 170 -6.49 -9.04 34.40
N GLU A 171 -6.85 -7.76 34.40
CA GLU A 171 -7.82 -7.22 33.44
C GLU A 171 -7.10 -6.83 32.15
N ILE A 172 -7.67 -7.22 31.00
CA ILE A 172 -7.17 -6.83 29.69
C ILE A 172 -7.56 -5.38 29.45
N LEU A 173 -6.56 -4.51 29.34
CA LEU A 173 -6.73 -3.12 28.92
C LEU A 173 -6.70 -2.99 27.41
N SER A 174 -5.80 -3.74 26.76
CA SER A 174 -5.67 -3.78 25.31
C SER A 174 -5.05 -5.10 24.88
N LEU A 175 -5.60 -5.65 23.79
CA LEU A 175 -5.10 -6.83 23.12
C LEU A 175 -5.03 -6.54 21.62
N ALA A 176 -3.87 -6.73 21.03
CA ALA A 176 -3.64 -6.57 19.61
C ALA A 176 -2.76 -7.71 19.10
N GLY A 177 -2.84 -8.00 17.81
CA GLY A 177 -2.01 -9.02 17.19
C GLY A 177 -2.64 -9.62 15.95
N SER A 178 -1.92 -10.55 15.35
CA SER A 178 -2.39 -11.27 14.17
C SER A 178 -2.07 -12.74 14.27
N VAL A 179 -2.94 -13.55 13.67
CA VAL A 179 -2.77 -14.99 13.56
C VAL A 179 -2.98 -15.40 12.11
N LEU A 180 -2.04 -16.14 11.55
CA LEU A 180 -2.14 -16.67 10.19
C LEU A 180 -2.30 -18.20 10.23
N PRO A 181 -3.21 -18.79 9.44
CA PRO A 181 -3.29 -20.24 9.32
C PRO A 181 -2.05 -20.79 8.59
N PRO A 182 -1.70 -22.08 8.78
CA PRO A 182 -0.70 -22.75 7.97
C PRO A 182 -0.98 -22.56 6.47
N PRO A 183 0.03 -22.41 5.61
CA PRO A 183 1.45 -22.71 5.83
C PRO A 183 2.29 -21.56 6.41
N ALA A 184 1.67 -20.48 6.90
CA ALA A 184 2.40 -19.32 7.41
C ALA A 184 3.40 -19.72 8.54
N PRO A 185 4.61 -19.14 8.57
CA PRO A 185 5.57 -19.39 9.65
C PRO A 185 5.00 -18.99 11.02
N PRO A 186 5.31 -19.73 12.10
CA PRO A 186 4.85 -19.37 13.45
C PRO A 186 5.25 -17.95 13.88
N ALA A 187 6.40 -17.45 13.41
CA ALA A 187 6.88 -16.10 13.70
C ALA A 187 6.01 -14.97 13.10
N ALA A 188 5.14 -15.28 12.14
CA ALA A 188 4.19 -14.32 11.58
C ALA A 188 2.92 -14.17 12.45
N THR A 189 2.78 -15.00 13.49
CA THR A 189 1.71 -14.93 14.48
C THR A 189 2.26 -14.38 15.79
N GLY A 190 1.51 -13.48 16.43
CA GLY A 190 1.90 -12.91 17.71
C GLY A 190 0.82 -12.05 18.30
N LEU A 191 0.76 -12.04 19.63
CA LEU A 191 -0.15 -11.20 20.42
C LEU A 191 0.68 -10.28 21.31
N THR A 192 0.23 -9.03 21.42
CA THR A 192 0.72 -8.03 22.37
C THR A 192 -0.43 -7.62 23.25
N ILE A 193 -0.18 -7.56 24.55
CA ILE A 193 -1.21 -7.31 25.55
C ILE A 193 -0.75 -6.26 26.56
N TYR A 194 -1.69 -5.45 27.04
CA TYR A 194 -1.55 -4.60 28.21
C TYR A 194 -2.59 -4.99 29.25
N LEU A 195 -2.13 -5.11 30.49
CA LEU A 195 -2.85 -5.70 31.61
C LEU A 195 -2.84 -4.78 32.82
N ALA A 196 -3.96 -4.71 33.53
CA ALA A 196 -4.06 -4.11 34.86
C ALA A 196 -4.10 -5.18 35.95
N GLY A 197 -3.30 -5.00 37.00
CA GLY A 197 -3.36 -5.78 38.23
C GLY A 197 -4.06 -5.02 39.38
N GLY A 198 -4.35 -5.71 40.49
CA GLY A 198 -5.16 -5.20 41.60
C GLY A 198 -4.61 -4.02 42.41
N GLN A 199 -3.41 -3.52 42.10
CA GLN A 199 -2.75 -2.39 42.80
C GLN A 199 -2.51 -1.17 41.89
N GLY A 200 -3.29 -1.03 40.81
CA GLY A 200 -3.11 0.04 39.81
C GLY A 200 -1.86 -0.14 38.93
N GLN A 201 -1.19 -1.29 39.05
CA GLN A 201 -0.05 -1.66 38.23
C GLN A 201 -0.50 -2.01 36.81
N VAL A 202 0.22 -1.47 35.81
CA VAL A 202 0.03 -1.79 34.40
C VAL A 202 1.29 -2.44 33.86
N VAL A 203 1.12 -3.57 33.19
CA VAL A 203 2.20 -4.37 32.60
C VAL A 203 1.81 -4.74 31.19
N GLY A 204 2.79 -4.77 30.28
CA GLY A 204 2.55 -5.11 28.89
C GLY A 204 3.74 -5.74 28.21
N GLY A 205 3.48 -6.40 27.09
CA GLY A 205 4.50 -7.10 26.31
C GLY A 205 3.91 -8.08 25.32
N GLY A 206 4.79 -8.78 24.61
CA GLY A 206 4.40 -9.87 23.72
C GLY A 206 4.00 -11.10 24.55
N VAL A 207 2.86 -11.70 24.27
CA VAL A 207 2.39 -12.91 24.94
C VAL A 207 3.30 -14.09 24.56
N VAL A 208 3.71 -14.87 25.55
CA VAL A 208 4.47 -16.11 25.35
C VAL A 208 3.75 -17.24 26.06
N GLY A 209 3.60 -18.38 25.40
CA GLY A 209 2.87 -19.52 25.96
C GLY A 209 1.37 -19.24 26.06
N ALA A 210 0.74 -19.85 27.06
CA ALA A 210 -0.70 -19.84 27.16
C ALA A 210 -1.25 -18.53 27.72
N LEU A 211 -2.36 -18.04 27.14
CA LEU A 211 -3.10 -16.88 27.63
C LEU A 211 -4.50 -17.30 28.03
N LEU A 212 -4.65 -17.75 29.28
CA LEU A 212 -5.89 -18.33 29.77
C LEU A 212 -6.87 -17.25 30.23
N THR A 213 -8.09 -17.32 29.73
CA THR A 213 -9.20 -16.48 30.17
C THR A 213 -9.66 -16.83 31.58
N LYS A 214 -10.18 -15.81 32.27
CA LYS A 214 -10.85 -15.95 33.56
C LYS A 214 -12.12 -15.11 33.58
N GLU A 215 -13.19 -15.62 34.15
CA GLU A 215 -14.45 -14.90 34.32
C GLU A 215 -14.33 -13.67 35.27
N ARG A 216 -15.28 -12.76 35.11
CA ARG A 216 -15.51 -11.62 36.01
C ARG A 216 -16.63 -12.04 36.93
N TRP A 217 -16.32 -12.19 38.22
CA TRP A 217 -17.26 -12.55 39.28
C TRP A 217 -18.52 -11.67 39.25
#